data_AF-A0A485AF73-F1
#
_entry.id   AF-A0A485AF73-F1
#
_cell.length_a   1.000
_cell.length_b   1.000
_cell.length_c   1.000
_cell.angle_alpha   90.00
_cell.angle_beta   90.00
_cell.angle_gamma   90.00
#
_symmetry.space_group_name_H-M   'P 1'
#
loop_
_entity.id
_entity.type
_entity.pdbx_description
1 polymer ?
#
loop_
_entity_poly.entity_id
_entity_poly.type
_entity_poly.pdbx_seq_one_letter_code
_entity_poly.pdbx_strand_id
1 'polypeptide(L)' 'MPAINRGNSGGALLNLNGELIGINTAILAPGGGSVGIGFAIPSNMAQTLAQQLIQFW' A
#
# COMPACT_ATOMS: atom_id res chain seq x y z
N MET A 1 13.01 3.73 3.07
CA MET A 1 11.63 3.39 2.66
C MET A 1 10.90 4.70 2.39
N PRO A 2 10.25 4.88 1.23
CA PRO A 2 9.54 6.13 0.97
C PRO A 2 8.46 6.33 2.04
N ALA A 3 8.32 7.55 2.55
CA ALA A 3 7.26 7.89 3.48
C ALA A 3 5.90 7.72 2.78
N ILE A 4 4.99 6.93 3.38
CA ILE A 4 3.59 6.89 2.95
C ILE A 4 2.98 8.23 3.37
N ASN A 5 2.35 8.92 2.42
CA ASN A 5 1.74 10.23 2.59
C ASN A 5 0.41 10.29 1.83
N ARG A 6 -0.40 11.31 2.11
CA ARG A 6 -1.57 11.62 1.28
C ARG A 6 -1.15 11.79 -0.17
N GLY A 7 -1.84 11.11 -1.08
CA GLY A 7 -1.53 11.09 -2.53
C GLY A 7 -0.82 9.82 -3.00
N ASN A 8 -0.18 9.06 -2.11
CA ASN A 8 0.49 7.80 -2.47
C ASN A 8 -0.40 6.55 -2.26
N SER A 9 -1.66 6.72 -1.84
CA SER A 9 -2.64 5.63 -1.70
C SER A 9 -2.89 4.95 -3.04
N GLY A 10 -2.82 3.62 -3.07
CA GLY A 10 -2.87 2.79 -4.27
C GLY A 10 -1.50 2.52 -4.93
N GLY A 11 -0.45 3.20 -4.49
CA GLY A 11 0.92 3.01 -5.02
C GLY A 11 1.66 1.81 -4.41
N ALA A 12 2.75 1.41 -5.08
CA ALA A 12 3.58 0.28 -4.67
C ALA A 12 4.43 0.59 -3.41
N LEU A 13 4.52 -0.38 -2.51
CA LEU A 13 5.51 -0.45 -1.45
C LEU A 13 6.56 -1.50 -1.83
N LEU A 14 7.81 -1.05 -2.01
CA LEU A 14 8.92 -1.90 -2.44
C LEU A 14 9.95 -2.11 -1.32
N ASN A 15 10.57 -3.28 -1.30
CA ASN A 15 11.77 -3.49 -0.50
C ASN A 15 13.04 -2.99 -1.22
N LEU A 16 14.21 -3.16 -0.61
CA LEU A 16 15.49 -2.69 -1.16
C LEU A 16 15.92 -3.43 -2.44
N ASN A 17 15.37 -4.61 -2.69
CA ASN A 17 15.59 -5.38 -3.91
C ASN A 17 14.64 -4.96 -5.05
N GLY A 18 13.74 -3.99 -4.81
CA GLY A 18 12.72 -3.58 -5.77
C GLY A 18 11.51 -4.51 -5.84
N GLU A 19 11.36 -5.44 -4.88
CA GLU A 19 10.25 -6.39 -4.86
C GLU A 19 9.01 -5.75 -4.25
N LEU A 20 7.83 -6.00 -4.86
CA LEU A 20 6.55 -5.51 -4.37
C LEU A 20 6.13 -6.26 -3.09
N ILE A 21 6.17 -5.57 -1.96
CA ILE A 21 5.79 -6.12 -0.65
C ILE A 21 4.43 -5.63 -0.15
N GLY A 22 3.85 -4.59 -0.75
CA GLY A 22 2.50 -4.15 -0.43
C GLY A 22 1.99 -2.99 -1.28
N ILE A 23 0.75 -2.59 -1.02
CA ILE A 23 0.07 -1.46 -1.66
C ILE A 23 -0.24 -0.43 -0.58
N ASN A 24 0.28 0.79 -0.74
CA ASN A 24 0.06 1.88 0.21
C ASN A 24 -1.44 2.18 0.33
N THR A 25 -1.97 2.24 1.54
CA THR A 25 -3.42 2.42 1.76
C THR A 25 -3.71 3.68 2.55
N ALA A 26 -3.13 3.79 3.74
CA ALA A 26 -3.47 4.83 4.68
C ALA A 26 -2.26 5.32 5.47
N ILE A 27 -2.40 6.49 6.08
CA ILE A 27 -1.46 7.04 7.06
C ILE A 27 -2.21 7.30 8.35
N LEU A 28 -1.52 7.18 9.48
CA LEU A 28 -2.01 7.80 10.70
C LEU A 28 -1.68 9.29 10.63
N ALA A 29 -2.71 10.14 10.71
CA ALA A 29 -2.55 11.59 10.60
C ALA A 29 -3.51 12.36 11.51
N PRO A 30 -3.28 12.40 12.84
CA PRO A 30 -4.03 13.27 13.74
C PRO A 30 -3.81 14.73 13.31
N GLY A 31 -4.87 15.41 12.85
CA GLY A 31 -4.78 16.80 12.36
C GLY A 31 -4.34 16.97 10.88
N GLY A 32 -4.22 15.88 10.11
CA GLY A 32 -4.02 15.94 8.66
C GLY A 32 -2.57 15.94 8.16
N GLY A 33 -1.57 15.96 9.05
CA GLY A 33 -0.17 15.69 8.72
C GLY A 33 0.21 14.24 9.01
N SER A 34 1.02 13.60 8.15
CA SER A 34 1.58 12.28 8.43
C SER A 34 2.48 12.34 9.67
N VAL A 35 2.27 11.45 10.64
CA VAL A 35 3.16 11.31 11.81
C VAL A 35 4.27 10.27 11.60
N GLY A 36 4.47 9.83 10.35
CA GLY A 36 5.48 8.82 10.00
C GLY A 36 5.02 7.37 10.17
N ILE A 37 3.74 7.14 10.43
CA ILE A 37 3.13 5.80 10.47
C ILE A 37 2.25 5.62 9.23
N GLY A 38 2.64 4.67 8.37
CA GLY A 38 1.91 4.30 7.16
C GLY A 38 1.46 2.85 7.21
N PHE A 39 0.32 2.57 6.58
CA PHE A 39 -0.27 1.24 6.46
C PHE A 39 -0.36 0.84 4.99
N ALA A 40 -0.05 -0.42 4.71
CA ALA A 40 -0.13 -1.01 3.39
C ALA A 40 -0.85 -2.38 3.44
N ILE A 41 -1.61 -2.68 2.40
CA ILE A 41 -2.14 -4.03 2.17
C ILE A 41 -0.99 -4.92 1.67
N PRO A 42 -0.74 -6.09 2.30
CA PRO A 42 0.31 -7.02 1.85
C PRO A 42 0.13 -7.46 0.39
N SER A 43 1.23 -7.61 -0.34
CA SER A 43 1.18 -7.93 -1.78
C SER A 43 0.52 -9.27 -2.09
N ASN A 44 0.69 -10.30 -1.25
CA ASN A 44 0.02 -11.58 -1.39
C ASN A 44 -1.51 -11.46 -1.30
N MET A 45 -2.02 -10.68 -0.34
CA MET A 45 -3.45 -10.41 -0.21
C MET A 45 -4.00 -9.65 -1.42
N ALA A 46 -3.28 -8.62 -1.86
CA ALA A 46 -3.65 -7.85 -3.04
C ALA A 46 -3.71 -8.73 -4.31
N GLN A 47 -2.75 -9.66 -4.47
CA GLN A 47 -2.75 -10.61 -5.58
C GLN A 47 -3.96 -11.55 -5.55
N THR A 48 -4.28 -12.14 -4.39
CA THR A 48 -5.45 -13.03 -4.25
C THR A 48 -6.74 -12.31 -4.61
N LEU A 49 -6.93 -11.08 -4.12
CA LEU A 49 -8.12 -10.29 -4.43
C LEU A 49 -8.18 -9.88 -5.90
N ALA A 50 -7.06 -9.48 -6.50
CA ALA A 50 -7.01 -9.14 -7.93
C ALA A 50 -7.38 -10.34 -8.80
N GLN A 51 -6.89 -11.54 -8.48
CA GLN A 51 -7.24 -12.76 -9.20
C GLN A 51 -8.74 -13.06 -9.13
N GLN A 52 -9.35 -12.92 -7.95
CA GLN A 52 -10.79 -13.08 -7.79
C GLN A 52 -11.57 -12.06 -8.65
N LEU A 53 -11.18 -10.79 -8.60
CA LEU A 53 -11.83 -9.75 -9.40
C LEU A 53 -11.72 -10.03 -10.90
N ILE A 54 -10.56 -10.46 -11.40
CA ILE A 54 -10.36 -10.81 -12.80
C ILE A 54 -11.15 -12.06 -13.21
N GLN A 55 -11.27 -13.06 -12.33
CA GLN A 55 -11.97 -14.30 -12.63
C GLN A 55 -13.49 -14.15 -12.67
N PHE A 56 -14.05 -13.23 -11.88
CA PHE A 56 -15.50 -13.03 -11.72
C PHE A 56 -16.02 -11.74 -12.39
N TRP A 57 -15.19 -11.09 -13.21
CA TRP A 57 -15.58 -10.02 -14.13
C TRP A 57 -15.66 -10.48 -15.57
#